data_AF-A0A6P0Z431-F1
#
_entry.id   AF-A0A6P0Z431-F1
#
_cell.length_a   1.000
_cell.length_b   1.000
_cell.length_c   1.000
_cell.angle_alpha   90.00
_cell.angle_beta   90.00
_cell.angle_gamma   90.00
#
_symmetry.space_group_name_H-M   'P 1'
#
loop_
_entity.id
_entity.type
_entity.pdbx_description
1 polymer ?
#
loop_
_entity_poly.entity_id
_entity_poly.type
_entity_poly.pdbx_seq_one_letter_code
_entity_poly.pdbx_strand_id
1 'polypeptide(L)'
;RMKQLSATYLFESSWKRKYSDRGIRKILAKYAEVAGLDRSLSPHQLRHFLLTWLKKQGIDDALIQPYSGHSSRQSLEVYSRLSIGEAQEVYEQVMDKFPV
;
A
#
# COMPACT_ATOMS: atom_id res chain seq x y z
N ARG A 1 -27.34 -0.55 1.48
CA ARG A 1 -27.44 0.91 1.27
C ARG A 1 -26.42 1.58 2.21
N MET A 2 -25.24 1.96 1.72
CA MET A 2 -24.26 2.67 2.54
C MET A 2 -24.82 4.06 2.86
N LYS A 3 -24.96 4.41 4.14
CA LYS A 3 -25.26 5.78 4.55
C LYS A 3 -24.12 6.65 4.02
N GLN A 4 -24.42 7.65 3.19
CA GLN A 4 -23.50 8.74 2.89
C GLN A 4 -23.24 9.49 4.20
N LEU A 5 -22.24 9.03 4.94
CA LEU A 5 -21.63 9.81 6.01
C LEU A 5 -20.87 10.94 5.31
N SER A 6 -21.10 12.18 5.75
CA SER A 6 -20.37 13.37 5.29
C SER A 6 -18.92 13.34 5.80
N ALA A 7 -18.18 12.29 5.48
CA ALA A 7 -16.78 12.14 5.85
C ALA A 7 -15.94 13.07 4.97
N THR A 8 -15.08 13.86 5.59
CA THR A 8 -14.16 14.77 4.89
C THR A 8 -12.90 14.03 4.43
N TYR A 9 -12.55 12.93 5.10
CA TYR A 9 -11.40 12.08 4.75
C TYR A 9 -11.83 10.63 4.53
N LEU A 10 -11.12 9.91 3.64
CA LEU A 10 -11.34 8.47 3.42
C LEU A 10 -11.17 7.67 4.72
N PHE A 11 -10.16 8.04 5.53
CA PHE A 11 -9.92 7.48 6.85
C PHE A 11 -9.92 8.60 7.89
N GLU A 12 -10.87 8.55 8.81
CA GLU A 12 -11.01 9.51 9.90
C GLU A 12 -10.60 8.90 11.24
N SER A 13 -9.94 9.70 12.06
CA SER A 13 -9.78 9.43 13.49
C SER A 13 -11.11 9.60 14.22
N SER A 14 -11.18 9.16 15.48
CA SER A 14 -12.34 9.36 16.35
C SER A 14 -12.78 10.82 16.50
N TRP A 15 -11.90 11.78 16.19
CA TRP A 15 -12.18 13.22 16.19
C TRP A 15 -12.59 13.77 14.82
N LYS A 16 -12.91 12.91 13.83
CA LYS A 16 -13.25 13.30 12.45
C LYS A 16 -12.17 14.13 11.74
N ARG A 17 -10.91 13.83 12.05
CA ARG A 17 -9.73 14.45 11.43
C ARG A 17 -8.91 13.39 10.71
N LYS A 18 -8.12 13.79 9.71
CA LYS A 18 -7.12 12.92 9.09
C LYS A 18 -6.19 12.30 10.14
N TYR A 19 -5.77 11.07 9.91
CA TYR A 19 -4.74 10.46 10.73
C TYR A 19 -3.41 11.21 10.60
N SER A 20 -2.66 11.29 11.69
CA SER A 20 -1.26 11.67 11.67
C SER A 20 -0.38 10.44 11.39
N ASP A 21 0.83 10.67 10.86
CA ASP A 21 1.81 9.60 10.64
C ASP A 21 2.09 8.80 11.92
N ARG A 22 2.21 9.50 13.06
CA ARG A 22 2.38 8.87 14.37
C ARG A 22 1.16 8.02 14.75
N GLY A 23 -0.04 8.49 14.43
CA GLY A 23 -1.28 7.74 14.63
C GLY A 23 -1.29 6.42 13.86
N ILE A 24 -0.96 6.48 12.56
CA ILE A 24 -0.85 5.28 11.71
C ILE A 24 0.21 4.31 12.25
N ARG A 25 1.39 4.80 12.63
CA ARG A 25 2.44 3.96 13.24
C ARG A 25 1.96 3.27 14.53
N LYS A 26 1.21 3.97 15.39
CA LYS A 26 0.66 3.40 16.61
C LYS A 26 -0.37 2.30 16.32
N ILE A 27 -1.22 2.51 15.30
CA ILE A 27 -2.19 1.51 14.86
C ILE A 27 -1.47 0.25 14.35
N LEU A 28 -0.46 0.40 13.50
CA LEU A 28 0.32 -0.74 13.01
C LEU A 28 1.07 -1.46 14.12
N ALA A 29 1.67 -0.75 15.07
CA ALA A 29 2.34 -1.35 16.21
C ALA A 29 1.38 -2.20 17.06
N LYS A 30 0.17 -1.68 17.33
CA LYS A 30 -0.88 -2.42 18.04
C LYS A 30 -1.25 -3.71 17.32
N TYR A 31 -1.45 -3.66 16.00
CA TYR A 31 -1.82 -4.86 15.25
C TYR A 31 -0.66 -5.85 15.08
N ALA A 32 0.58 -5.38 15.04
CA ALA A 32 1.75 -6.26 15.07
C ALA A 32 1.82 -7.08 16.36
N GLU A 33 1.55 -6.44 17.51
CA GLU A 33 1.47 -7.10 18.81
C GLU A 33 0.34 -8.14 18.86
N VAL A 34 -0.86 -7.77 18.39
CA VAL A 34 -2.01 -8.69 18.32
C VAL A 34 -1.73 -9.89 17.41
N ALA A 35 -0.94 -9.70 16.35
CA ALA A 35 -0.52 -10.76 15.44
C ALA A 35 0.65 -11.61 15.99
N GLY A 36 1.16 -11.32 17.19
CA GLY A 36 2.29 -12.04 17.78
C GLY A 36 3.64 -11.79 17.09
N LEU A 37 3.81 -10.63 16.44
CA LEU A 37 5.07 -10.26 15.82
C LEU A 37 6.04 -9.69 16.86
N ASP A 38 7.22 -10.31 16.98
CA ASP A 38 8.29 -9.87 17.92
C ASP A 38 8.85 -8.47 17.64
N ARG A 39 8.57 -7.91 16.45
CA ARG A 39 9.10 -6.61 16.01
C ARG A 39 7.98 -5.68 15.60
N SER A 40 8.12 -4.41 15.97
CA SER A 40 7.21 -3.36 15.50
C SER A 40 7.24 -3.25 13.97
N LEU A 41 6.08 -3.28 13.35
CA LEU A 41 5.92 -3.09 11.91
C LEU A 41 5.67 -1.61 11.59
N SER A 42 6.56 -0.98 10.83
CA SER A 42 6.36 0.38 10.30
C SER A 42 5.65 0.38 8.95
N PRO A 43 5.01 1.51 8.54
CA PRO A 43 4.40 1.63 7.21
C PRO A 43 5.40 1.37 6.07
N HIS A 44 6.66 1.76 6.25
CA HIS A 44 7.70 1.53 5.23
C HIS A 44 8.06 0.05 5.13
N GLN A 45 8.18 -0.66 6.25
CA GLN A 45 8.46 -2.10 6.24
C GLN A 45 7.30 -2.88 5.62
N LEU A 46 6.05 -2.51 5.93
CA LEU A 46 4.86 -3.10 5.31
C LEU A 46 4.84 -2.86 3.79
N ARG A 47 5.13 -1.63 3.34
CA ARG A 47 5.28 -1.33 1.90
C ARG A 47 6.37 -2.18 1.27
N HIS A 48 7.56 -2.24 1.87
CA HIS A 48 8.68 -3.00 1.33
C HIS A 48 8.34 -4.49 1.21
N PHE A 49 7.73 -5.07 2.24
CA PHE A 49 7.24 -6.44 2.20
C PHE A 49 6.29 -6.68 1.03
N LEU A 50 5.30 -5.79 0.84
CA LEU A 50 4.35 -5.89 -0.28
C LEU A 50 5.07 -5.83 -1.63
N LEU A 51 5.96 -4.86 -1.84
CA LEU A 51 6.71 -4.73 -3.09
C LEU A 51 7.60 -5.95 -3.37
N THR A 52 8.30 -6.46 -2.34
CA THR A 52 9.10 -7.68 -2.45
C THR A 52 8.24 -8.90 -2.76
N TRP A 53 7.05 -9.00 -2.14
CA TRP A 53 6.14 -10.11 -2.40
C TRP A 53 5.59 -10.06 -3.83
N LEU A 54 5.15 -8.89 -4.31
CA LEU A 54 4.69 -8.69 -5.68
C LEU A 54 5.77 -9.08 -6.69
N LYS A 55 7.02 -8.69 -6.43
CA LYS A 55 8.16 -9.11 -7.25
C LYS A 55 8.37 -10.62 -7.26
N LYS A 56 8.22 -11.29 -6.10
CA LYS A 56 8.29 -12.75 -6.01
C LYS A 56 7.17 -13.47 -6.78
N GLN A 57 6.04 -12.82 -7.00
CA GLN A 57 4.96 -13.35 -7.84
C GLN A 57 5.20 -13.15 -9.35
N GLY A 58 6.35 -12.58 -9.73
CA GLY A 58 6.74 -12.41 -11.13
C GLY A 58 6.18 -11.15 -11.79
N ILE A 59 5.66 -10.20 -11.02
CA ILE A 59 5.30 -8.89 -11.58
C ILE A 59 6.59 -8.14 -11.92
N ASP A 60 6.65 -7.60 -13.14
CA ASP A 60 7.75 -6.76 -13.61
C ASP A 60 7.94 -5.53 -12.71
N ASP A 61 9.19 -5.17 -12.44
CA ASP A 61 9.55 -3.96 -11.69
C ASP A 61 8.89 -2.70 -12.30
N ALA A 62 8.71 -2.69 -13.63
CA ALA A 62 7.99 -1.64 -14.36
C ALA A 62 6.54 -1.45 -13.91
N LEU A 63 5.83 -2.55 -13.60
CA LEU A 63 4.42 -2.54 -13.19
C LEU A 63 4.26 -2.29 -11.68
N ILE A 64 5.27 -2.64 -10.88
CA ILE A 64 5.27 -2.39 -9.42
C ILE A 64 5.64 -0.93 -9.10
N GLN A 65 6.35 -0.26 -10.00
CA GLN A 65 6.89 1.07 -9.78
C GLN A 65 5.86 2.15 -9.40
N PRO A 66 4.67 2.25 -10.02
CA PRO A 66 3.62 3.19 -9.59
C PRO A 66 3.26 3.07 -8.11
N TYR A 67 3.31 1.84 -7.56
CA TYR A 67 2.94 1.52 -6.19
C TYR A 67 4.08 1.79 -5.18
N SER A 68 5.31 2.00 -5.67
CA SER A 68 6.49 2.25 -4.84
C SER A 68 6.60 3.69 -4.31
N GLY A 69 5.94 4.65 -4.97
CA GLY A 69 5.82 6.03 -4.50
C GLY A 69 7.11 6.86 -4.59
N HIS A 70 8.01 6.58 -5.54
CA HIS A 70 9.24 7.36 -5.71
C HIS A 70 9.00 8.71 -6.41
N SER A 71 9.28 9.78 -5.67
CA SER A 71 9.37 11.17 -6.12
C SER A 71 10.65 11.48 -6.93
N SER A 72 11.52 10.50 -7.22
CA SER A 72 12.71 10.69 -8.05
C SER A 72 12.44 10.25 -9.50
N ARG A 73 12.37 11.24 -10.39
CA ARG A 73 11.99 11.19 -11.82
C ARG A 73 12.82 10.28 -12.74
N GLN A 74 13.72 9.45 -12.23
CA GLN A 74 14.72 8.75 -13.05
C GLN A 74 14.22 7.48 -13.74
N SER A 75 13.00 7.02 -13.44
CA SER A 75 12.43 5.83 -14.08
C SER A 75 11.13 6.08 -14.85
N LEU A 76 10.80 7.36 -15.10
CA LEU A 76 9.70 7.78 -15.98
C LEU A 76 9.82 7.25 -17.43
N GLU A 77 11.01 6.87 -17.87
CA GLU A 77 11.26 6.31 -19.21
C GLU A 77 10.61 4.92 -19.41
N VAL A 78 10.49 4.12 -18.35
CA VAL A 78 9.88 2.78 -18.42
C VAL A 78 8.35 2.88 -18.50
N TYR A 79 7.75 3.88 -17.84
CA TYR A 79 6.29 4.11 -17.85
C TYR A 79 5.72 4.48 -19.22
N SER A 80 6.55 4.96 -20.16
CA SER A 80 6.07 5.33 -21.50
C SER A 80 5.54 4.14 -22.30
N ARG A 81 6.01 2.92 -21.97
CA ARG A 81 5.67 1.71 -22.74
C ARG A 81 4.51 0.90 -22.16
N LEU A 82 4.13 1.13 -20.90
CA LEU A 82 3.11 0.35 -20.20
C LEU A 82 2.05 1.31 -19.62
N SER A 83 0.80 1.07 -19.97
CA SER A 83 -0.30 1.90 -19.46
C SER A 83 -0.55 1.60 -17.97
N ILE A 84 -1.00 2.62 -17.23
CA ILE A 84 -1.40 2.45 -15.81
C ILE A 84 -2.51 1.39 -15.67
N GLY A 85 -3.35 1.22 -16.70
CA GLY A 85 -4.41 0.21 -16.73
C GLY A 85 -3.88 -1.22 -16.70
N GLU A 86 -2.90 -1.53 -17.55
CA GLU A 86 -2.27 -2.87 -17.58
C GLU A 86 -1.56 -3.19 -16.26
N ALA A 87 -0.92 -2.20 -15.63
CA ALA A 87 -0.31 -2.36 -14.31
C ALA A 87 -1.34 -2.66 -13.23
N GLN A 88 -2.51 -2.03 -13.29
CA GLN A 88 -3.60 -2.25 -12.34
C GLN A 88 -4.20 -3.65 -12.48
N GLU A 89 -4.45 -4.13 -13.70
CA GLU A 89 -4.98 -5.47 -13.94
C GLU A 89 -4.04 -6.57 -13.41
N VAL A 90 -2.74 -6.45 -13.69
CA VAL A 90 -1.74 -7.41 -13.20
C VAL A 90 -1.60 -7.35 -11.68
N TYR A 91 -1.63 -6.14 -11.10
CA TYR A 91 -1.63 -5.97 -9.66
C TYR A 91 -2.83 -6.68 -9.01
N GLU A 92 -4.04 -6.47 -9.52
CA GLU A 92 -5.27 -7.08 -8.98
C GLU A 92 -5.22 -8.61 -9.05
N GLN A 93 -4.84 -9.18 -10.21
CA GLN A 93 -4.73 -10.63 -10.39
C GLN A 93 -3.76 -11.30 -9.42
N VAL A 94 -2.66 -10.61 -9.08
CA VAL A 94 -1.69 -11.13 -8.13
C VAL A 94 -2.17 -10.94 -6.70
N MET A 95 -2.79 -9.81 -6.38
CA MET A 95 -3.34 -9.55 -5.06
C MET A 95 -4.43 -10.54 -4.65
N ASP A 96 -5.18 -11.12 -5.59
CA ASP A 96 -6.12 -12.22 -5.33
C ASP A 96 -5.45 -13.47 -4.71
N LYS A 97 -4.14 -13.64 -4.92
CA LYS A 97 -3.34 -14.74 -4.36
C LYS A 97 -2.63 -14.36 -3.06
N PHE A 98 -2.81 -13.12 -2.58
CA PHE A 98 -2.15 -12.66 -1.37
C PHE A 98 -2.71 -13.41 -0.15
N PRO A 99 -1.86 -13.99 0.71
CA PRO A 99 -2.31 -14.76 1.85
C PRO A 99 -2.93 -13.84 2.91
N VAL A 100 -4.27 -13.75 2.93
CA VAL A 100 -5.07 -13.06 3.96
C VAL A 100 -6.08 -14.02 4.56
#